data_AF-A0ABD1WPX5-F1
#
_entry.id   AF-A0ABD1WPX5-F1
#
_cell.length_a   1.000
_cell.length_b   1.000
_cell.length_c   1.000
_cell.angle_alpha   90.00
_cell.angle_beta   90.00
_cell.angle_gamma   90.00
#
_symmetry.space_group_name_H-M   'P 1'
#
loop_
_entity.id
_entity.type
_entity.pdbx_description
1 polymer ?
#
loop_
_entity_poly.entity_id
_entity_poly.type
_entity_poly.pdbx_seq_one_letter_code
_entity_poly.pdbx_strand_id
1 'polypeptide(L)'
;MILNGGVHVHVETLEDDVEEVPKTRRRDEIGTSGERRCKEPKISKSDKLEACMAQWSSTVSLKNEETELRTLYLKEKLSKLQGKSYNQLDSEASSPDPYSNIVCLDLLNNMEGVSNEIYLKALKAFKVPDFKVSFVKMPEARRGPILELL
;
A
#
# COMPACT_ATOMS: atom_id res chain seq x y z
N MET A 1 42.05 -1.19 -13.43
CA MET A 1 41.11 -1.94 -12.57
C MET A 1 41.93 -2.90 -11.74
N ILE A 2 41.96 -2.72 -10.42
CA ILE A 2 42.77 -3.54 -9.52
C ILE A 2 41.86 -4.64 -8.97
N LEU A 3 42.15 -5.89 -9.32
CA LEU A 3 41.49 -7.09 -8.82
C LEU A 3 42.24 -7.54 -7.55
N ASN A 4 41.71 -7.19 -6.38
CA ASN A 4 42.12 -7.80 -5.11
C ASN A 4 41.11 -8.94 -4.85
N GLY A 5 41.46 -10.23 -4.83
CA GLY A 5 42.54 -10.84 -4.07
C GLY A 5 41.87 -11.90 -3.20
N GLY A 6 41.54 -13.06 -3.78
CA GLY A 6 40.83 -14.15 -3.12
C GLY A 6 41.70 -14.84 -2.06
N VAL A 7 41.09 -15.22 -0.95
CA VAL A 7 41.74 -15.97 0.14
C VAL A 7 41.37 -17.44 0.04
N HIS A 8 42.36 -18.33 0.08
CA HIS A 8 42.22 -19.77 -0.04
C HIS A 8 42.41 -20.45 1.34
N VAL A 9 41.41 -21.27 1.69
CA VAL A 9 41.34 -22.53 2.47
C VAL A 9 42.45 -22.90 3.49
N HIS A 10 42.03 -23.38 4.67
CA HIS A 10 42.60 -24.64 5.20
C HIS A 10 41.47 -25.56 5.70
N VAL A 11 41.44 -26.77 5.15
CA VAL A 11 40.64 -27.92 5.58
C VAL A 11 41.56 -28.77 6.44
N GLU A 12 41.11 -29.19 7.62
CA GLU A 12 41.57 -30.42 8.24
C GLU A 12 40.33 -31.20 8.64
N THR A 13 40.28 -32.46 8.21
CA THR A 13 39.19 -33.39 8.46
C THR A 13 39.82 -34.72 8.84
N LEU A 14 39.22 -35.33 9.85
CA LEU A 14 39.31 -36.72 10.35
C LEU A 14 40.40 -37.01 11.38
N GLU A 15 39.96 -37.42 12.57
CA GLU A 15 40.36 -38.69 13.18
C GLU A 15 39.14 -39.25 13.93
N ASP A 16 39.03 -40.56 13.93
CA ASP A 16 37.91 -41.42 14.33
C ASP A 16 38.20 -42.10 15.69
N ASP A 17 37.12 -42.43 16.40
CA ASP A 17 36.97 -43.51 17.38
C ASP A 17 37.70 -43.55 18.76
N VAL A 18 37.01 -44.25 19.67
CA VAL A 18 37.45 -45.00 20.88
C VAL A 18 37.54 -44.32 22.29
N GLU A 19 36.58 -44.76 23.12
CA GLU A 19 36.55 -45.08 24.57
C GLU A 19 37.17 -44.23 25.71
N GLU A 20 36.46 -44.36 26.84
CA GLU A 20 36.93 -44.53 28.24
C GLU A 20 36.72 -43.36 29.25
N VAL A 21 35.83 -43.63 30.21
CA VAL A 21 35.59 -42.97 31.51
C VAL A 21 36.23 -43.90 32.57
N PRO A 22 36.89 -43.51 33.70
CA PRO A 22 36.40 -42.52 34.70
C PRO A 22 37.43 -41.78 35.62
N LYS A 23 36.86 -40.94 36.53
CA LYS A 23 37.18 -40.75 37.98
C LYS A 23 38.17 -39.63 38.41
N THR A 24 37.65 -38.57 39.05
CA THR A 24 37.61 -38.38 40.54
C THR A 24 37.51 -36.89 40.95
N ARG A 25 36.54 -36.57 41.81
CA ARG A 25 36.69 -35.98 43.17
C ARG A 25 35.39 -35.29 43.61
N ARG A 26 34.90 -35.70 44.78
CA ARG A 26 33.77 -35.11 45.51
C ARG A 26 34.20 -33.83 46.24
N ARG A 27 33.33 -32.82 46.31
CA ARG A 27 33.24 -31.89 47.45
C ARG A 27 31.85 -31.23 47.53
N ASP A 28 31.08 -31.71 48.49
CA ASP A 28 30.09 -31.09 49.39
C ASP A 28 29.31 -29.83 48.95
N GLU A 29 28.01 -30.06 48.79
CA GLU A 29 26.84 -29.31 49.28
C GLU A 29 26.93 -27.80 49.55
N ILE A 30 26.21 -27.01 48.74
CA ILE A 30 25.53 -25.80 49.21
C ILE A 30 24.12 -25.79 48.59
N GLY A 31 23.12 -26.00 49.44
CA GLY A 31 21.72 -25.88 49.08
C GLY A 31 21.38 -24.43 48.71
N THR A 32 20.71 -24.25 47.57
CA THR A 32 19.79 -23.14 47.38
C THR A 32 18.56 -23.64 46.62
N SER A 33 17.41 -23.22 47.14
CA SER A 33 16.05 -23.41 46.64
C SER A 33 15.98 -23.70 45.13
N GLY A 34 15.64 -24.94 44.78
CA GLY A 34 15.32 -25.33 43.42
C GLY A 34 13.95 -24.77 43.04
N GLU A 35 13.91 -23.50 42.69
CA GLU A 35 12.79 -22.94 41.92
C GLU A 35 12.63 -23.83 40.70
N ARG A 36 11.48 -24.50 40.61
CA ARG A 36 11.17 -25.38 39.47
C ARG A 36 11.14 -24.49 38.24
N ARG A 37 12.26 -24.44 37.51
CA ARG A 37 12.29 -23.83 36.19
C ARG A 37 11.27 -24.59 35.35
N CYS A 38 10.11 -23.97 35.11
CA CYS A 38 9.19 -24.42 34.07
C CYS A 38 10.04 -24.58 32.81
N LYS A 39 10.18 -25.82 32.33
CA LYS A 39 10.83 -26.07 31.06
C LYS A 39 9.92 -25.48 30.01
N GLU A 40 10.35 -24.40 29.37
CA GLU A 40 9.68 -23.91 28.17
C GLU A 40 9.57 -25.08 27.19
N PRO A 41 8.37 -25.33 26.63
CA PRO A 41 8.20 -26.37 25.63
C PRO A 41 9.19 -26.15 24.50
N LYS A 42 9.90 -27.21 24.10
CA LYS A 42 10.79 -27.17 22.93
C LYS A 42 9.92 -27.01 21.68
N ILE A 43 9.63 -25.76 21.33
CA ILE A 43 8.90 -25.38 20.13
C ILE A 43 9.65 -25.92 18.91
N SER A 44 9.00 -26.82 18.17
CA SER A 44 9.59 -27.42 16.97
C SER A 44 9.78 -26.37 15.88
N LYS A 45 10.68 -26.63 14.92
CA LYS A 45 10.84 -25.78 13.72
C LYS A 45 9.52 -25.68 12.94
N SER A 46 8.71 -26.74 12.93
CA SER A 46 7.36 -26.75 12.34
C SER A 46 6.42 -25.76 13.03
N ASP A 47 6.43 -25.74 14.35
CA ASP A 47 5.51 -24.92 15.15
C ASP A 47 5.82 -23.43 14.99
N LYS A 48 7.11 -23.09 14.83
CA LYS A 48 7.55 -21.73 14.51
C LYS A 48 7.09 -21.28 13.12
N LEU A 49 7.13 -22.17 12.14
CA LEU A 49 6.63 -21.91 10.79
C LEU A 49 5.11 -21.71 10.80
N GLU A 50 4.38 -22.57 11.50
CA GLU A 50 2.93 -22.47 11.65
C GLU A 50 2.51 -21.16 12.33
N ALA A 51 3.22 -20.75 13.39
CA ALA A 51 3.00 -19.45 14.02
C ALA A 51 3.27 -18.26 13.07
N CYS A 52 4.33 -18.33 12.26
CA CYS A 52 4.60 -17.32 11.22
C CYS A 52 3.49 -17.24 10.17
N MET A 53 3.02 -18.39 9.69
CA MET A 53 1.92 -18.48 8.72
C MET A 53 0.62 -17.93 9.30
N ALA A 54 0.30 -18.25 10.56
CA ALA A 54 -0.87 -17.72 11.25
C ALA A 54 -0.81 -16.19 11.37
N GLN A 55 0.36 -15.64 11.73
CA GLN A 55 0.57 -14.19 11.83
C GLN A 55 0.43 -13.50 10.47
N TRP A 56 0.97 -14.10 9.40
CA TRP A 56 0.82 -13.58 8.03
C TRP A 56 -0.63 -13.61 7.57
N SER A 57 -1.34 -14.72 7.76
CA SER A 57 -2.76 -14.85 7.41
C SER A 57 -3.63 -13.84 8.17
N SER A 58 -3.38 -13.62 9.46
CA SER A 58 -4.09 -12.61 10.25
C SER A 58 -3.85 -11.19 9.72
N THR A 59 -2.60 -10.87 9.36
CA THR A 59 -2.24 -9.55 8.80
C THR A 59 -2.88 -9.30 7.44
N VAL A 60 -2.96 -10.33 6.60
CA VAL A 60 -3.62 -10.25 5.28
C VAL A 60 -5.13 -10.12 5.43
N SER A 61 -5.75 -10.88 6.35
CA SER A 61 -7.21 -10.80 6.61
C SER A 61 -7.62 -9.42 7.12
N LEU A 62 -6.86 -8.85 8.06
CA LEU A 62 -7.12 -7.51 8.60
C LEU A 62 -7.06 -6.44 7.51
N LYS A 63 -6.07 -6.54 6.61
CA LYS A 63 -5.96 -5.64 5.46
C LYS A 63 -7.10 -5.83 4.48
N ASN A 64 -7.58 -7.06 4.26
CA ASN A 64 -8.70 -7.33 3.38
C ASN A 64 -9.99 -6.68 3.89
N GLU A 65 -10.32 -6.86 5.18
CA GLU A 65 -11.50 -6.26 5.81
C GLU A 65 -11.45 -4.72 5.78
N GLU A 66 -10.28 -4.12 6.03
CA GLU A 66 -10.09 -2.67 5.92
C GLU A 66 -10.30 -2.17 4.48
N THR A 67 -9.81 -2.91 3.48
CA THR A 67 -10.00 -2.54 2.07
C THR A 67 -11.43 -2.70 1.60
N GLU A 68 -12.17 -3.72 2.07
CA GLU A 68 -13.58 -3.92 1.74
C GLU A 68 -14.45 -2.80 2.31
N LEU A 69 -14.25 -2.44 3.59
CA LEU A 69 -14.97 -1.34 4.22
C LEU A 69 -14.66 0.00 3.55
N ARG A 70 -13.39 0.26 3.20
CA ARG A 70 -13.01 1.47 2.44
C ARG A 70 -13.64 1.49 1.05
N THR A 71 -13.69 0.36 0.36
CA THR A 71 -14.28 0.25 -0.98
C THR A 71 -15.79 0.47 -0.92
N LEU A 72 -16.48 -0.13 0.05
CA LEU A 72 -17.92 0.07 0.25
C LEU A 72 -18.22 1.53 0.64
N TYR A 73 -17.43 2.13 1.52
CA TYR A 73 -17.57 3.55 1.88
C TYR A 73 -17.38 4.48 0.69
N LEU A 74 -16.34 4.25 -0.13
CA LEU A 74 -16.09 5.03 -1.34
C LEU A 74 -17.23 4.84 -2.35
N LYS A 75 -17.71 3.61 -2.54
CA LYS A 75 -18.85 3.31 -3.42
C LYS A 75 -20.12 4.02 -2.96
N GLU A 76 -20.44 3.98 -1.66
CA GLU A 76 -21.59 4.69 -1.09
C GLU A 76 -21.47 6.21 -1.25
N LYS A 77 -20.28 6.78 -1.03
CA LYS A 77 -20.01 8.21 -1.25
C LYS A 77 -20.18 8.61 -2.71
N LEU A 78 -19.69 7.80 -3.65
CA LEU A 78 -19.87 8.03 -5.09
C LEU A 78 -21.33 7.92 -5.50
N SER A 79 -22.08 6.92 -5.00
CA SER A 79 -23.52 6.80 -5.26
C SER A 79 -24.31 8.00 -4.72
N LYS A 80 -23.93 8.55 -3.55
CA LYS A 80 -24.54 9.77 -3.01
C LYS A 80 -24.22 11.01 -3.84
N LEU A 81 -23.07 11.08 -4.49
CA LEU A 81 -22.72 12.17 -5.40
C LEU A 81 -23.48 12.04 -6.73
N GLN A 82 -23.55 10.84 -7.32
CA GLN A 82 -24.37 10.59 -8.51
C GLN A 82 -25.87 10.82 -8.25
N GLY A 83 -26.41 10.33 -7.13
CA GLY A 83 -27.81 10.54 -6.76
C GLY A 83 -28.17 12.01 -6.48
N LYS A 84 -27.23 12.82 -5.97
CA LYS A 84 -27.41 14.27 -5.82
C LYS A 84 -27.32 15.02 -7.15
N SER A 85 -26.58 14.49 -8.12
CA SER A 85 -26.52 15.07 -9.47
C SER A 85 -27.81 14.90 -10.26
N TYR A 86 -28.63 13.87 -9.96
CA TYR A 86 -29.89 13.61 -10.68
C TYR A 86 -31.12 14.27 -10.05
N ASN A 87 -31.09 14.58 -8.74
CA ASN A 87 -32.24 15.18 -8.04
C ASN A 87 -32.18 16.72 -7.96
N GLN A 88 -31.24 17.35 -8.67
CA GLN A 88 -31.22 18.81 -8.89
C GLN A 88 -31.50 19.12 -10.37
N LEU A 89 -32.53 18.47 -10.92
CA LEU A 89 -33.15 18.81 -12.20
C LEU A 89 -34.57 19.31 -11.93
N ASP A 90 -34.70 20.25 -10.99
CA ASP A 90 -35.90 21.07 -10.92
C ASP A 90 -35.60 22.41 -11.59
N SER A 91 -36.41 22.66 -12.60
CA SER A 91 -36.63 23.90 -13.33
C SER A 91 -35.85 24.09 -14.63
N GLU A 92 -36.67 24.06 -15.67
CA GLU A 92 -36.55 24.76 -16.96
C GLU A 92 -36.00 23.94 -18.12
N ALA A 93 -36.89 23.72 -19.10
CA ALA A 93 -36.61 23.29 -20.46
C ALA A 93 -35.78 24.36 -21.19
N SER A 94 -34.59 24.64 -20.67
CA SER A 94 -33.54 25.41 -21.30
C SER A 94 -32.57 24.41 -21.93
N SER A 95 -32.11 24.70 -23.14
CA SER A 95 -31.04 23.94 -23.79
C SER A 95 -29.92 23.65 -22.78
N PRO A 96 -29.37 22.42 -22.70
CA PRO A 96 -28.31 22.10 -21.75
C PRO A 96 -27.18 23.13 -21.88
N ASP A 97 -26.81 23.76 -20.76
CA ASP A 97 -25.77 24.80 -20.74
C ASP A 97 -24.47 24.24 -21.34
N PRO A 98 -24.03 24.74 -22.51
CA PRO A 98 -22.82 24.24 -23.17
C PRO A 98 -21.55 24.57 -22.37
N TYR A 99 -21.64 25.42 -21.36
CA TYR A 99 -20.54 25.82 -20.47
C TYR A 99 -20.70 25.26 -19.04
N SER A 100 -21.49 24.20 -18.90
CA SER A 100 -21.65 23.50 -17.61
C SER A 100 -20.35 22.82 -17.18
N ASN A 101 -20.23 22.55 -15.88
CA ASN A 101 -19.08 21.83 -15.32
C ASN A 101 -18.93 20.43 -15.91
N ILE A 102 -20.05 19.75 -16.19
CA ILE A 102 -20.07 18.41 -16.76
C ILE A 102 -19.41 18.42 -18.14
N VAL A 103 -19.80 19.36 -19.01
CA VAL A 103 -19.19 19.50 -20.34
C VAL A 103 -17.69 19.78 -20.24
N CYS A 104 -17.26 20.65 -19.32
CA CYS A 104 -15.84 20.93 -19.12
C CYS A 104 -15.05 19.71 -18.64
N LEU A 105 -15.64 18.89 -17.77
CA LEU A 105 -15.05 17.64 -17.27
C LEU A 105 -14.94 16.58 -18.37
N ASP A 106 -15.98 16.42 -19.19
CA ASP A 106 -15.96 15.48 -20.30
C ASP A 106 -14.88 15.86 -21.32
N LEU A 107 -14.76 17.15 -21.64
CA LEU A 107 -13.67 17.64 -22.48
C LEU A 107 -12.29 17.36 -21.87
N LEU A 108 -12.12 17.59 -20.56
CA LEU A 108 -10.86 17.33 -19.86
C LEU A 108 -10.50 15.85 -19.84
N ASN A 109 -11.47 14.97 -19.64
CA ASN A 109 -11.28 13.52 -19.60
C ASN A 109 -10.90 12.93 -20.97
N ASN A 110 -11.35 13.56 -22.05
CA ASN A 110 -11.02 13.16 -23.42
C ASN A 110 -9.64 13.67 -23.88
N MET A 111 -8.97 14.53 -23.11
CA MET A 111 -7.64 15.02 -23.44
C MET A 111 -6.56 13.99 -23.06
N GLU A 112 -5.69 13.68 -24.02
CA GLU A 112 -4.55 12.81 -23.78
C GLU A 112 -3.39 13.56 -23.11
N GLY A 113 -2.64 12.89 -22.24
CA GLY A 113 -1.40 13.42 -21.66
C GLY A 113 -1.57 14.46 -20.54
N VAL A 114 -2.79 14.67 -20.01
CA VAL A 114 -3.01 15.56 -18.86
C VAL A 114 -2.51 14.91 -17.58
N SER A 115 -1.52 15.53 -16.92
CA SER A 115 -1.03 15.05 -15.63
C SER A 115 -2.05 15.26 -14.51
N ASN A 116 -1.99 14.44 -13.45
CA ASN A 116 -2.91 14.57 -12.30
C ASN A 116 -2.85 15.96 -11.65
N GLU A 117 -1.68 16.59 -11.61
CA GLU A 117 -1.52 17.94 -11.04
C GLU A 117 -2.28 18.98 -11.86
N ILE A 118 -2.12 18.93 -13.19
CA ILE A 118 -2.83 19.80 -14.14
C ILE A 118 -4.33 19.54 -14.07
N TYR A 119 -4.74 18.27 -13.99
CA TYR A 119 -6.15 17.88 -13.86
C TYR A 119 -6.79 18.53 -12.63
N LEU A 120 -6.14 18.45 -11.46
CA LEU A 120 -6.63 19.06 -10.23
C LEU A 120 -6.69 20.60 -10.30
N LYS A 121 -5.73 21.24 -10.99
CA LYS A 121 -5.77 22.69 -11.26
C LYS A 121 -6.95 23.05 -12.16
N ALA A 122 -7.20 22.27 -13.21
CA ALA A 122 -8.34 22.44 -14.11
C ALA A 122 -9.68 22.39 -13.34
N LEU A 123 -9.84 21.42 -12.42
CA LEU A 123 -11.04 21.33 -11.57
C LEU A 123 -11.28 22.59 -10.73
N LYS A 124 -10.21 23.24 -10.27
CA LYS A 124 -10.32 24.52 -9.55
C LYS A 124 -10.68 25.66 -10.50
N ALA A 125 -10.08 25.71 -11.68
CA ALA A 125 -10.34 26.74 -12.67
C ALA A 125 -11.75 26.68 -13.27
N PHE A 126 -12.36 25.50 -13.40
CA PHE A 126 -13.76 25.37 -13.83
C PHE A 126 -14.78 26.01 -12.87
N LYS A 127 -14.39 26.37 -11.65
CA LYS A 127 -15.24 27.18 -10.77
C LYS A 127 -15.43 28.61 -11.29
N VAL A 128 -14.54 29.08 -12.17
CA VAL A 128 -14.58 30.42 -12.77
C VAL A 128 -15.41 30.34 -14.06
N PRO A 129 -16.56 31.03 -14.15
CA PRO A 129 -17.43 30.98 -15.34
C PRO A 129 -16.73 31.36 -16.64
N ASP A 130 -15.94 32.44 -16.62
CA ASP A 130 -15.22 32.93 -17.81
C ASP A 130 -14.18 31.92 -18.32
N PHE A 131 -13.55 31.20 -17.40
CA PHE A 131 -12.60 30.15 -17.75
C PHE A 131 -13.30 29.00 -18.47
N LYS A 132 -14.47 28.56 -17.98
CA LYS A 132 -15.26 27.51 -18.64
C LYS A 132 -15.64 27.90 -20.06
N VAL A 133 -16.16 29.12 -20.23
CA VAL A 133 -16.55 29.63 -21.55
C VAL A 133 -15.34 29.64 -22.49
N SER A 134 -14.19 30.11 -22.00
CA SER A 134 -12.95 30.14 -22.76
C SER A 134 -12.45 28.74 -23.11
N PHE A 135 -12.47 27.81 -22.16
CA PHE A 135 -12.01 26.44 -22.33
C PHE A 135 -12.84 25.65 -23.35
N VAL A 136 -14.17 25.80 -23.29
CA VAL A 136 -15.09 25.15 -24.24
C VAL A 136 -14.90 25.71 -25.65
N LYS A 137 -14.82 27.04 -25.81
CA LYS A 137 -14.66 27.69 -27.12
C LYS A 137 -13.29 27.50 -27.75
N MET A 138 -12.27 27.18 -26.96
CA MET A 138 -10.90 27.04 -27.43
C MET A 138 -10.69 25.73 -28.21
N PRO A 139 -9.86 25.74 -29.28
CA PRO A 139 -9.46 24.51 -29.98
C PRO A 139 -8.78 23.52 -29.04
N GLU A 140 -9.02 22.24 -29.25
CA GLU A 140 -8.47 21.14 -28.43
C GLU A 140 -6.95 21.23 -28.25
N ALA A 141 -6.22 21.53 -29.35
CA ALA A 141 -4.76 21.70 -29.34
C ALA A 141 -4.24 22.77 -28.36
N ARG A 142 -5.10 23.72 -27.94
CA ARG A 142 -4.73 24.78 -27.01
C ARG A 142 -5.21 24.52 -25.58
N ARG A 143 -6.07 23.52 -25.37
CA ARG A 143 -6.60 23.18 -24.04
C ARG A 143 -5.52 22.60 -23.13
N GLY A 144 -4.60 21.77 -23.61
CA GLY A 144 -3.49 21.26 -22.78
C GLY A 144 -2.61 22.39 -22.26
N PRO A 145 -2.02 23.21 -23.15
CA PRO A 145 -1.13 24.31 -22.76
C PRO A 145 -1.77 25.33 -21.82
N ILE A 146 -3.06 25.68 -21.99
CA ILE A 146 -3.69 26.66 -21.07
C ILE A 146 -3.83 26.10 -19.65
N LEU A 147 -3.97 24.79 -19.49
CA LEU A 147 -4.06 24.15 -18.18
C LEU A 147 -2.70 24.06 -17.47
N GLU A 148 -1.59 24.01 -18.22
CA GLU A 148 -0.24 24.10 -17.67
C GLU A 148 0.06 25.48 -17.06
N LEU A 149 -0.67 26.51 -17.46
CA LEU A 149 -0.55 27.89 -16.98
C LEU A 149 -1.41 28.20 -15.74
N LEU A 150 -2.25 27.25 -15.31
CA LEU A 150 -3.06 27.35 -14.08
C LEU A 150 -2.24 27.04 -12.82
#